data_AF-A0A7J4JVF8-F1
#
_entry.id   AF-A0A7J4JVF8-F1
#
_cell.length_a   1.000
_cell.length_b   1.000
_cell.length_c   1.000
_cell.angle_alpha   90.00
_cell.angle_beta   90.00
_cell.angle_gamma   90.00
#
_symmetry.space_group_name_H-M   'P 1'
#
loop_
_entity.id
_entity.type
_entity.pdbx_description
1 polymer ?
#
loop_
_entity_poly.entity_id
_entity_poly.type
_entity_poly.pdbx_seq_one_letter_code
_entity_poly.pdbx_strand_id
1 'polypeptide(L)'
;MGKDFKEEEERLRFLISKVDSEILRFSEIKQKMEERQEDFNRSLRIEGMQPVPVIFQPSSSSKDLLDELTEHILELNKLKNLVAQKLNLVIKEEELFQKIRQKHGSDVELRKLPAGDFEIVVNDAQTQQAFSQMQASRKNLSGLKKTIQELSTG
;
A
#
# COMPACT_ATOMS: atom_id res chain seq x y z
N MET A 1 6.43 11.76 13.97
CA MET A 1 5.51 12.46 13.06
C MET A 1 6.06 12.55 11.64
N GLY A 2 6.97 13.47 11.26
CA GLY A 2 7.63 13.35 9.93
C GLY A 2 8.54 12.11 9.79
N LYS A 3 8.97 11.54 10.92
CA LYS A 3 9.70 10.27 10.98
C LYS A 3 8.85 9.06 10.58
N ASP A 4 7.53 9.13 10.74
CA ASP A 4 6.67 7.95 10.65
C ASP A 4 6.37 7.63 9.17
N PHE A 5 6.16 8.67 8.35
CA PHE A 5 6.05 8.53 6.88
C PHE A 5 7.37 8.06 6.27
N LYS A 6 8.49 8.65 6.69
CA LYS A 6 9.81 8.24 6.19
C LYS A 6 10.17 6.80 6.56
N GLU A 7 9.88 6.37 7.79
CA GLU A 7 10.13 4.99 8.20
C GLU A 7 9.23 4.00 7.43
N GLU A 8 7.97 4.36 7.17
CA GLU A 8 7.06 3.55 6.34
C GLU A 8 7.52 3.52 4.87
N GLU A 9 7.96 4.66 4.32
CA GLU A 9 8.54 4.76 2.99
C GLU A 9 9.78 3.88 2.84
N GLU A 10 10.74 3.98 3.76
CA GLU A 10 11.98 3.20 3.77
C GLU A 10 11.69 1.70 3.86
N ARG A 11 10.72 1.28 4.70
CA ARG A 11 10.29 -0.11 4.79
C ARG A 11 9.69 -0.61 3.49
N LEU A 12 8.82 0.16 2.85
CA LEU A 12 8.20 -0.22 1.58
C LEU A 12 9.23 -0.30 0.45
N ARG A 13 10.19 0.64 0.39
CA ARG A 13 11.32 0.58 -0.56
C ARG A 13 12.20 -0.65 -0.32
N PHE A 14 12.48 -0.98 0.94
CA PHE A 14 13.23 -2.18 1.29
C PHE A 14 12.49 -3.45 0.83
N LEU A 15 11.19 -3.54 1.06
CA LEU A 15 10.38 -4.67 0.59
C LEU A 15 10.42 -4.80 -0.94
N ILE A 16 10.30 -3.70 -1.69
CA ILE A 16 10.44 -3.71 -3.15
C ILE A 16 11.83 -4.26 -3.54
N SER A 17 12.90 -3.80 -2.91
CA SER A 17 14.26 -4.28 -3.22
C SER A 17 14.45 -5.78 -2.97
N LYS A 18 13.78 -6.33 -1.95
CA LYS A 18 13.78 -7.76 -1.67
C LYS A 18 13.05 -8.55 -2.75
N VAL A 19 11.87 -8.08 -3.16
CA VAL A 19 11.12 -8.70 -4.25
C VAL A 19 11.88 -8.62 -5.58
N ASP A 20 12.54 -7.50 -5.88
CA ASP A 20 13.38 -7.35 -7.08
C ASP A 20 14.54 -8.35 -7.10
N SER A 21 15.18 -8.57 -5.94
CA SER A 21 16.26 -9.55 -5.82
C SER A 21 15.78 -10.98 -6.08
N GLU A 22 14.59 -11.34 -5.58
CA GLU A 22 13.98 -12.64 -5.83
C GLU A 22 13.56 -12.81 -7.31
N ILE A 23 12.96 -11.77 -7.92
CA ILE A 23 12.62 -11.78 -9.35
C ILE A 23 13.86 -12.03 -10.19
N LEU A 24 14.96 -11.32 -9.91
CA LEU A 24 16.22 -11.51 -10.64
C LEU A 24 16.72 -12.95 -10.49
N ARG A 25 16.79 -13.46 -9.26
CA ARG A 25 17.22 -14.82 -8.97
C ARG A 25 16.43 -15.87 -9.74
N PHE A 26 15.10 -15.78 -9.73
CA PHE A 26 14.26 -16.76 -10.43
C PHE A 26 14.27 -16.56 -11.95
N SER A 27 14.45 -15.34 -12.44
CA SER A 27 14.64 -15.08 -13.88
C SER A 27 15.91 -15.71 -14.41
N GLU A 28 17.02 -15.64 -13.66
CA GLU A 28 18.28 -16.32 -14.02
C GLU A 28 18.13 -17.85 -14.04
N ILE A 29 17.37 -18.41 -13.08
CA ILE A 29 17.07 -19.85 -13.06
C ILE A 29 16.23 -20.24 -14.27
N LYS A 30 15.16 -19.47 -14.57
CA LYS A 30 14.29 -19.69 -15.72
C LYS A 30 15.09 -19.66 -17.02
N GLN A 31 15.94 -18.65 -17.21
CA GLN A 31 16.78 -18.54 -18.41
C GLN A 31 17.66 -19.79 -18.62
N LYS A 32 18.33 -20.27 -17.57
CA LYS A 32 19.16 -21.49 -17.66
C LYS A 32 18.34 -22.73 -18.04
N MET A 33 17.10 -22.82 -17.57
CA MET A 33 16.20 -23.91 -17.92
C MET A 33 15.69 -23.79 -19.36
N GLU A 34 15.42 -22.58 -19.84
CA GLU A 34 15.04 -22.33 -21.25
C GLU A 34 16.19 -22.66 -22.20
N GLU A 35 17.42 -22.26 -21.89
CA GLU A 35 18.62 -22.62 -22.64
C GLU A 35 18.80 -24.15 -22.72
N ARG A 36 18.56 -24.84 -21.60
CA ARG A 36 18.59 -26.30 -21.55
C ARG A 36 17.47 -26.91 -22.39
N GLN A 37 16.25 -26.35 -22.38
CA GLN A 37 15.15 -26.81 -23.22
C GLN A 37 15.49 -26.68 -24.70
N GLU A 38 16.10 -25.56 -25.07
CA GLU A 38 16.50 -25.29 -26.44
C GLU A 38 17.57 -26.26 -26.93
N ASP A 39 18.54 -26.62 -26.08
CA ASP A 39 19.56 -27.62 -26.39
C ASP A 39 18.96 -29.02 -26.67
N PHE A 40 18.00 -29.45 -25.84
CA PHE A 40 17.25 -30.68 -26.12
C PHE A 40 16.45 -30.57 -27.42
N ASN A 41 15.74 -29.46 -27.63
CA ASN A 41 14.95 -29.23 -28.84
C ASN A 41 15.83 -29.26 -30.10
N ARG A 42 17.06 -28.72 -30.05
CA ARG A 42 18.03 -28.79 -31.15
C ARG A 42 18.48 -30.22 -31.41
N SER A 43 18.76 -30.98 -30.34
CA SER A 43 19.20 -32.38 -30.43
C SER A 43 18.13 -33.33 -30.96
N LEU A 44 16.85 -33.02 -30.71
CA LEU A 44 15.69 -33.83 -31.12
C LEU A 44 15.15 -33.47 -32.51
N ARG A 45 15.67 -32.43 -33.17
CA ARG A 45 15.26 -32.06 -34.53
C ARG A 45 15.84 -33.05 -35.54
N ILE A 46 15.00 -33.96 -36.00
CA ILE A 46 15.27 -34.88 -37.11
C ILE A 46 14.42 -34.47 -38.30
N GLU A 47 15.04 -34.36 -39.48
CA GLU A 47 14.37 -33.95 -40.71
C GLU A 47 13.22 -34.91 -41.06
N GLY A 48 12.03 -34.36 -41.31
CA GLY A 48 10.81 -35.14 -41.61
C GLY A 48 10.05 -35.68 -40.39
N MET A 49 10.53 -35.46 -39.15
CA MET A 49 9.79 -35.82 -37.93
C MET A 49 9.09 -34.64 -37.28
N GLN A 50 7.99 -34.90 -36.58
CA GLN A 50 7.31 -33.89 -35.77
C GLN A 50 8.15 -33.52 -34.54
N PRO A 51 8.12 -32.24 -34.10
CA PRO A 51 8.79 -31.81 -32.88
C PRO A 51 8.27 -32.59 -31.66
N VAL A 52 9.19 -33.09 -30.83
CA VAL A 52 8.88 -33.75 -29.57
C VAL A 52 8.94 -32.70 -28.44
N PRO A 53 7.89 -32.55 -27.61
CA PRO A 53 7.92 -31.60 -26.50
C PRO A 53 8.89 -32.07 -25.41
N VAL A 54 9.68 -31.13 -24.89
CA VAL A 54 10.61 -31.34 -23.78
C VAL A 54 10.03 -30.69 -22.53
N ILE A 55 9.81 -31.49 -21.48
CA ILE A 55 9.21 -31.05 -20.22
C ILE A 55 10.21 -31.31 -19.08
N PHE A 56 10.39 -30.34 -18.19
CA PHE A 56 11.25 -30.52 -17.02
C PHE A 56 10.42 -30.83 -15.78
N GLN A 57 10.25 -32.11 -15.46
CA GLN A 57 9.54 -32.55 -14.26
C GLN A 57 10.52 -33.04 -13.19
N PRO A 58 10.61 -32.36 -12.02
CA PRO A 58 11.46 -32.81 -10.91
C PRO A 58 11.01 -34.14 -10.30
N SER A 59 9.71 -34.44 -10.37
CA SER A 59 9.12 -35.71 -9.92
C SER A 59 7.91 -36.05 -10.79
N SER A 60 7.45 -37.31 -10.75
CA SER A 60 6.34 -37.82 -11.58
C SER A 60 4.99 -37.14 -11.32
N SER A 61 4.83 -36.46 -10.20
CA SER A 61 3.61 -35.70 -9.85
C SER A 61 3.77 -34.17 -9.97
N SER A 62 4.95 -33.68 -10.36
CA SER A 62 5.24 -32.25 -10.49
C SER A 62 4.69 -31.69 -11.80
N LYS A 63 4.31 -30.40 -11.80
CA LYS A 63 4.08 -29.70 -13.08
C LYS A 63 5.42 -29.45 -13.77
N ASP A 64 5.35 -28.91 -14.99
CA ASP A 64 6.54 -28.44 -15.68
C ASP A 64 7.20 -27.30 -14.90
N LEU A 65 8.49 -27.45 -14.61
CA LEU A 65 9.26 -26.48 -13.87
C LEU A 65 9.32 -25.11 -14.58
N LEU A 66 9.34 -25.08 -15.91
CA LEU A 66 9.36 -23.81 -16.65
C LEU A 66 8.06 -23.02 -16.48
N ASP A 67 6.93 -23.72 -16.47
CA ASP A 67 5.62 -23.12 -16.20
C ASP A 67 5.54 -22.63 -14.75
N GLU A 68 5.97 -23.45 -13.78
CA GLU A 68 5.99 -23.05 -12.36
C GLU A 68 6.88 -21.83 -12.11
N LEU A 69 8.07 -21.76 -12.73
CA LEU A 69 8.96 -20.59 -12.63
C LEU A 69 8.30 -19.34 -13.23
N THR A 70 7.57 -19.49 -14.34
CA THR A 70 6.86 -18.39 -14.99
C THR A 70 5.72 -17.88 -14.10
N GLU A 71 4.92 -18.78 -13.53
CA GLU A 71 3.85 -18.44 -12.57
C GLU A 71 4.43 -17.74 -11.33
N HIS A 72 5.52 -18.26 -10.78
CA HIS A 72 6.15 -17.69 -9.59
C HIS A 72 6.71 -16.28 -9.83
N ILE A 73 7.40 -16.04 -10.95
CA ILE A 73 7.88 -14.70 -11.33
C ILE A 73 6.70 -13.74 -11.52
N LEU A 74 5.58 -14.20 -12.08
CA LEU A 74 4.37 -13.38 -12.22
C LEU A 74 3.78 -12.98 -10.85
N GLU A 75 3.74 -13.91 -9.88
CA GLU A 75 3.30 -13.63 -8.52
C GLU A 75 4.19 -12.61 -7.81
N LEU A 76 5.52 -12.75 -7.93
CA LEU A 76 6.47 -11.78 -7.40
C LEU A 76 6.26 -10.38 -8.00
N ASN A 77 6.02 -10.29 -9.32
CA ASN A 77 5.71 -9.02 -9.98
C ASN A 77 4.39 -8.41 -9.48
N LYS A 78 3.34 -9.22 -9.25
CA LYS A 78 2.09 -8.74 -8.66
C LYS A 78 2.32 -8.19 -7.25
N LEU A 79 3.09 -8.90 -6.42
CA LEU A 79 3.45 -8.46 -5.08
C LEU A 79 4.23 -7.14 -5.12
N LYS A 80 5.24 -7.02 -5.99
CA LYS A 80 5.99 -5.78 -6.21
C LYS A 80 5.06 -4.62 -6.53
N ASN A 81 4.12 -4.80 -7.46
CA ASN A 81 3.17 -3.77 -7.87
C ASN A 81 2.28 -3.32 -6.69
N LEU A 82 1.81 -4.26 -5.87
CA LEU A 82 1.01 -3.94 -4.69
C LEU A 82 1.79 -3.10 -3.67
N VAL A 83 3.04 -3.47 -3.39
CA VAL A 83 3.91 -2.70 -2.49
C VAL A 83 4.22 -1.32 -3.09
N ALA A 84 4.47 -1.24 -4.39
CA ALA A 84 4.72 0.03 -5.08
C ALA A 84 3.51 0.98 -5.07
N GLN A 85 2.29 0.45 -5.19
CA GLN A 85 1.06 1.24 -5.04
C GLN A 85 0.94 1.82 -3.63
N LYS A 86 1.21 1.01 -2.59
CA LYS A 86 1.20 1.49 -1.20
C LYS A 86 2.27 2.54 -0.95
N LEU A 87 3.48 2.36 -1.49
CA LEU A 87 4.57 3.35 -1.41
C LEU A 87 4.16 4.69 -2.04
N ASN A 88 3.57 4.66 -3.23
CA ASN A 88 3.13 5.88 -3.91
C ASN A 88 2.05 6.63 -3.12
N LEU A 89 1.17 5.89 -2.45
CA LEU A 89 0.16 6.46 -1.56
C LEU A 89 0.81 7.15 -0.35
N VAL A 90 1.76 6.49 0.33
CA VAL A 90 2.51 7.07 1.46
C VAL A 90 3.24 8.36 1.06
N ILE A 91 3.89 8.39 -0.11
CA ILE A 91 4.58 9.58 -0.62
C ILE A 91 3.58 10.73 -0.86
N LYS A 92 2.43 10.44 -1.50
CA LYS A 92 1.39 11.46 -1.75
C LYS A 92 0.77 11.99 -0.47
N GLU A 93 0.59 11.14 0.53
CA GLU A 93 0.10 11.54 1.85
C GLU A 93 1.10 12.47 2.56
N GLU A 94 2.39 12.15 2.52
CA GLU A 94 3.44 13.02 3.05
C GLU A 94 3.45 14.38 2.33
N GLU A 95 3.40 14.39 0.99
CA GLU A 95 3.34 15.62 0.19
C GLU A 95 2.12 16.47 0.52
N LEU A 96 0.94 15.84 0.65
CA LEU A 96 -0.29 16.52 1.02
C LEU A 96 -0.16 17.15 2.40
N PHE A 97 0.37 16.42 3.37
CA PHE A 97 0.57 16.93 4.72
C PHE A 97 1.55 18.10 4.75
N GLN A 98 2.67 18.01 4.03
CA GLN A 98 3.63 19.11 3.91
C GLN A 98 2.99 20.36 3.32
N LYS A 99 2.17 20.22 2.27
CA LYS A 99 1.43 21.35 1.67
C LYS A 99 0.45 21.99 2.64
N ILE A 100 -0.30 21.19 3.39
CA ILE A 100 -1.25 21.69 4.39
C ILE A 100 -0.50 22.43 5.50
N ARG A 101 0.59 21.87 6.00
CA ARG A 101 1.42 22.47 7.04
C ARG A 101 2.12 23.75 6.57
N GLN A 102 2.54 23.83 5.32
CA GLN A 102 3.08 25.07 4.73
C GLN A 102 2.03 26.18 4.70
N LYS A 103 0.77 25.87 4.42
CA LYS A 103 -0.30 26.86 4.30
C LYS A 103 -0.91 27.27 5.65
N HIS A 104 -1.06 26.32 6.57
CA HIS A 104 -1.79 26.51 7.84
C HIS A 104 -0.88 26.45 9.07
N GLY A 105 0.43 26.30 8.89
CA GLY A 105 1.40 26.33 9.98
C GLY A 105 1.27 25.18 10.96
N SER A 106 1.55 25.47 12.23
CA SER A 106 1.48 24.53 13.35
C SER A 106 0.06 24.24 13.83
N ASP A 107 -0.95 24.95 13.31
CA ASP A 107 -2.34 24.80 13.74
C ASP A 107 -3.00 23.54 13.18
N VAL A 108 -2.29 22.80 12.33
CA VAL A 108 -2.76 21.56 11.72
C VAL A 108 -1.89 20.38 12.15
N GLU A 109 -2.56 19.38 12.71
CA GLU A 109 -1.97 18.10 13.10
C GLU A 109 -2.57 16.97 12.27
N LEU A 110 -1.81 15.89 12.11
CA LEU A 110 -2.25 14.68 11.41
C LEU A 110 -2.34 13.55 12.42
N ARG A 111 -3.52 12.94 12.53
CA ARG A 111 -3.81 11.86 13.47
C ARG A 111 -4.04 10.58 12.68
N LYS A 112 -3.19 9.57 12.89
CA LYS A 112 -3.35 8.24 12.27
C LYS A 112 -4.42 7.46 13.04
N LEU A 113 -5.40 6.93 12.32
CA LEU A 113 -6.45 6.09 12.85
C LEU A 113 -5.98 4.62 12.89
N PRO A 114 -6.55 3.78 13.78
CA PRO A 114 -6.19 2.37 13.89
C PRO A 114 -6.40 1.56 12.60
N ALA A 115 -7.35 1.98 11.76
CA ALA A 115 -7.62 1.36 10.46
C ALA A 115 -6.57 1.68 9.38
N GLY A 116 -5.60 2.54 9.68
CA GLY A 116 -4.60 3.01 8.73
C GLY A 116 -4.98 4.30 7.99
N ASP A 117 -6.21 4.78 8.15
CA ASP A 117 -6.65 6.10 7.69
C ASP A 117 -6.00 7.23 8.52
N PHE A 118 -6.16 8.47 8.07
CA PHE A 118 -5.69 9.64 8.79
C PHE A 118 -6.75 10.74 8.82
N GLU A 119 -6.74 11.49 9.91
CA GLU A 119 -7.55 12.69 10.10
C GLU A 119 -6.65 13.92 10.19
N ILE A 120 -7.09 14.99 9.55
CA ILE A 120 -6.49 16.31 9.69
C ILE A 120 -7.21 17.01 10.84
N VAL A 121 -6.47 17.32 11.91
CA VAL A 121 -6.98 18.02 13.09
C VAL A 121 -6.55 19.47 12.99
N VAL A 122 -7.51 20.38 12.96
CA VAL A 122 -7.27 21.84 12.96
C VAL A 122 -7.54 22.38 14.36
N ASN A 123 -6.52 22.93 14.99
CA ASN A 123 -6.53 23.46 16.36
C ASN A 123 -6.22 24.96 16.40
N ASP A 124 -6.68 25.71 15.39
CA ASP A 124 -6.46 27.15 15.32
C ASP A 124 -7.32 27.95 16.33
N ALA A 125 -6.94 29.21 16.52
CA ALA A 125 -7.65 30.10 17.45
C ALA A 125 -9.12 30.32 17.05
N GLN A 126 -9.43 30.31 15.75
CA GLN A 126 -10.80 30.49 15.24
C GLN A 126 -11.69 29.29 15.63
N THR A 127 -11.18 28.06 15.49
CA THR A 127 -11.87 26.83 15.88
C THR A 127 -12.14 26.82 17.38
N GLN A 128 -11.14 27.20 18.19
CA GLN A 128 -11.30 27.28 19.65
C GLN A 128 -12.33 28.35 20.07
N GLN A 129 -12.33 29.51 19.40
CA GLN A 129 -13.28 30.58 19.65
C GLN A 129 -14.71 30.16 19.27
N ALA A 130 -14.89 29.56 18.08
CA ALA A 130 -16.18 29.08 17.62
C ALA A 130 -16.74 28.00 18.55
N PHE A 131 -15.89 27.07 19.01
CA PHE A 131 -16.29 26.04 19.97
C PHE A 131 -16.72 26.64 21.32
N SER A 132 -16.00 27.65 21.81
CA SER A 132 -16.34 28.35 23.06
C SER A 132 -17.67 29.10 22.95
N GLN A 133 -17.91 29.79 21.83
CA GLN A 133 -19.19 30.46 21.55
C GLN A 133 -20.34 29.46 21.47
N MET A 134 -20.14 28.32 20.81
CA MET A 134 -21.13 27.24 20.76
C MET A 134 -21.44 26.70 22.17
N GLN A 135 -20.43 26.48 23.01
CA GLN A 135 -20.66 26.02 24.39
C GLN A 135 -21.46 27.02 25.22
N ALA A 136 -21.14 28.32 25.11
CA ALA A 136 -21.89 29.39 25.78
C ALA A 136 -23.36 29.40 25.32
N SER A 137 -23.60 29.31 24.01
CA SER A 137 -24.94 29.22 23.43
C SER A 137 -25.71 27.99 23.94
N ARG A 138 -25.09 26.82 24.02
CA ARG A 138 -25.71 25.60 24.57
C ARG A 138 -26.13 25.77 26.04
N LYS A 139 -25.30 26.41 26.86
CA LYS A 139 -25.65 26.72 28.26
C LYS A 139 -26.86 27.64 28.33
N ASN A 140 -26.88 28.71 27.53
CA ASN A 140 -27.99 29.65 27.46
C ASN A 140 -29.29 28.97 27.02
N LEU A 141 -29.24 28.13 25.97
CA LEU A 141 -30.39 27.34 25.52
C LEU A 141 -30.92 26.40 26.61
N SER A 142 -30.03 25.77 27.38
CA SER A 142 -30.45 24.92 28.50
C SER A 142 -31.15 25.72 29.61
N GLY A 143 -30.66 26.94 29.90
CA GLY A 143 -31.29 27.85 30.85
C GLY A 143 -32.67 28.28 30.38
N LEU A 144 -32.80 28.72 29.13
CA LEU A 144 -34.08 29.09 28.52
C LEU A 144 -35.09 27.94 28.55
N LYS A 145 -34.66 26.71 28.23
CA LYS A 145 -35.52 25.52 28.31
C LYS A 145 -36.04 25.27 29.72
N LYS A 146 -35.19 25.43 30.75
CA LYS A 146 -35.62 25.30 32.16
C LYS A 146 -36.64 26.36 32.54
N THR A 147 -36.38 27.62 32.22
CA THR A 147 -37.31 28.72 32.52
C THR A 147 -38.66 28.52 31.84
N ILE A 148 -38.69 28.06 30.58
CA ILE A 148 -39.94 27.75 29.88
C ILE A 148 -40.68 26.59 30.58
N GLN A 149 -39.97 25.54 31.00
CA GLN A 149 -40.59 24.43 31.74
C GLN A 149 -41.21 24.92 33.06
N GLU A 150 -40.48 25.71 33.84
CA GLU A 150 -40.96 26.28 35.10
C GLU A 150 -42.22 27.14 34.89
N LEU A 151 -42.25 27.96 33.83
CA LEU A 151 -43.41 28.76 33.44
C LEU A 151 -44.59 27.93 32.91
N SER A 152 -44.36 26.71 32.42
CA SER A 152 -45.39 25.82 31.87
C SER A 152 -46.00 24.89 32.92
N THR A 153 -45.36 24.77 34.08
CA THR A 153 -45.82 23.94 35.22
C THR A 153 -46.33 24.75 36.41
N GLY A 154 -46.28 26.09 36.32
CA GLY A 154 -46.84 27.04 37.29
C GLY A 154 -48.23 27.52 36.92
#